data_AF-A0A150PHI3-F1
#
_entry.id   AF-A0A150PHI3-F1
#
_cell.length_a   1.000
_cell.length_b   1.000
_cell.length_c   1.000
_cell.angle_alpha   90.00
_cell.angle_beta   90.00
_cell.angle_gamma   90.00
#
_symmetry.space_group_name_H-M   'P 1'
#
loop_
_entity.id
_entity.type
_entity.pdbx_description
1 polymer ?
#
loop_
_entity_poly.entity_id
_entity_poly.type
_entity_poly.pdbx_seq_one_letter_code
_entity_poly.pdbx_strand_id
1 'polypeptide(L)'
;MGCDAGEASYQPIDGPPVQLVEARATTSLDQNYQPVRTALDPSGATPVLSTASIVLKFDRFLLPRSIGGAALADFVCLSGDLATQVRTPADCVNPVPLAATYNPVQREVILRQVEGMPGLVPGSRYALTVLGPADGDAASGVRAFDGAPLRDNVRLEFVVAQTNPPQATPEFRMPGGDFYCQRDLECVTENCPDDPLCGTCVKGAAYVLVTCVGCHLDGNAAAGLNLNVGPPLFNNAAPLLETAIGHAAHQTQVGEHAHVAEQTPERFGRAMPLIDPYNPGNSYLLYKIIVGESAIDPSLTGEAAEKHRAEVERLRAAFVTGMPMPPPESGPVFRFFPETADDPTLTPYVDGMDILSAWILAGAVPRDCSTPAP
;
A
#
# COMPACT_ATOMS: atom_id res chain seq x y z
N MET A 1 -20.24 9.59 25.85
CA MET A 1 -19.40 10.79 25.68
C MET A 1 -18.47 10.86 26.87
N GLY A 2 -17.20 10.45 26.71
CA GLY A 2 -16.19 10.55 27.76
C GLY A 2 -15.29 11.74 27.46
N CYS A 3 -15.28 12.74 28.34
CA CYS A 3 -14.47 13.95 28.22
C CYS A 3 -13.06 13.80 28.82
N ASP A 4 -12.61 12.58 29.14
CA ASP A 4 -11.34 12.31 29.85
C ASP A 4 -10.45 11.26 29.16
N ALA A 5 -10.57 11.08 27.84
CA ALA A 5 -9.49 10.43 27.12
C ALA A 5 -8.37 11.47 26.96
N GLY A 6 -7.36 11.42 27.83
CA GLY A 6 -6.18 12.29 27.76
C GLY A 6 -5.54 12.30 26.37
N GLU A 7 -4.60 13.21 26.14
CA GLU A 7 -3.93 13.34 24.84
C GLU A 7 -3.40 11.96 24.40
N ALA A 8 -3.81 11.50 23.23
CA ALA A 8 -3.52 10.14 22.78
C ALA A 8 -2.02 9.92 22.51
N SER A 9 -1.25 11.00 22.34
CA SER A 9 0.22 10.98 22.36
C SER A 9 0.80 10.48 23.69
N TYR A 10 0.03 10.54 24.78
CA TYR A 10 0.39 10.00 26.09
C TYR A 10 -0.24 8.63 26.39
N GLN A 11 -0.99 8.04 25.44
CA GLN A 11 -1.44 6.66 25.62
C GLN A 11 -0.23 5.73 25.51
N PRO A 12 -0.06 4.80 26.45
CA PRO A 12 1.05 3.88 26.42
C PRO A 12 0.98 2.99 25.17
N ILE A 13 2.15 2.71 24.61
CA ILE A 13 2.30 1.75 23.50
C ILE A 13 2.11 0.36 24.09
N ASP A 14 0.90 -0.17 24.01
CA ASP A 14 0.54 -1.47 24.59
C ASP A 14 0.54 -2.61 23.56
N GLY A 15 0.91 -2.32 22.32
CA GLY A 15 0.97 -3.31 21.23
C GLY A 15 2.25 -4.14 21.22
N PRO A 16 2.21 -5.43 20.78
CA PRO A 16 3.42 -6.20 20.54
C PRO A 16 4.31 -5.54 19.46
N PRO A 17 5.63 -5.73 19.54
CA PRO A 17 6.55 -5.18 18.55
C PRO A 17 6.28 -5.73 17.15
N VAL A 18 6.56 -4.92 16.13
CA VAL A 18 6.48 -5.31 14.72
C VAL A 18 7.56 -6.34 14.39
N GLN A 19 7.27 -7.29 13.52
CA GLN A 19 8.23 -8.23 12.98
C GLN A 19 8.27 -8.13 11.45
N LEU A 20 9.49 -8.18 10.90
CA LEU A 20 9.68 -8.49 9.49
C LEU A 20 9.44 -9.99 9.30
N VAL A 21 8.39 -10.32 8.56
CA VAL A 21 7.97 -11.72 8.30
C VAL A 21 8.74 -12.30 7.13
N GLU A 22 8.93 -11.51 6.08
CA GLU A 22 9.57 -11.94 4.85
C GLU A 22 10.22 -10.74 4.16
N ALA A 23 11.35 -10.99 3.50
CA ALA A 23 11.92 -10.07 2.53
C ALA A 23 12.12 -10.80 1.21
N ARG A 24 11.65 -10.18 0.12
CA ARG A 24 11.76 -10.70 -1.25
C ARG A 24 12.45 -9.68 -2.13
N ALA A 25 13.10 -10.14 -3.19
CA ALA A 25 13.65 -9.24 -4.21
C ALA A 25 13.41 -9.84 -5.60
N THR A 26 13.45 -9.00 -6.63
CA THR A 26 13.36 -9.47 -8.00
C THR A 26 14.61 -10.25 -8.39
N THR A 27 14.43 -11.54 -8.67
CA THR A 27 15.52 -12.47 -9.02
C THR A 27 15.51 -12.86 -10.49
N SER A 28 14.36 -12.73 -11.16
CA SER A 28 14.18 -13.09 -12.56
C SER A 28 12.94 -12.40 -13.14
N LEU A 29 12.65 -12.67 -14.41
CA LEU A 29 11.40 -12.29 -15.06
C LEU A 29 10.61 -13.55 -15.46
N ASP A 30 9.29 -13.44 -15.52
CA ASP A 30 8.43 -14.50 -16.05
C ASP A 30 8.33 -14.46 -17.58
N GLN A 31 7.45 -15.28 -18.15
CA GLN A 31 7.25 -15.38 -19.60
C GLN A 31 6.64 -14.10 -20.21
N ASN A 32 6.01 -13.26 -19.40
CA ASN A 32 5.43 -11.97 -19.77
C ASN A 32 6.36 -10.80 -19.42
N TYR A 33 7.63 -11.09 -19.10
CA TYR A 33 8.64 -10.14 -18.68
C TYR A 33 8.29 -9.38 -17.40
N GLN A 34 7.42 -9.93 -16.55
CA GLN A 34 7.09 -9.35 -15.26
C GLN A 34 8.10 -9.77 -14.19
N PRO A 35 8.42 -8.91 -13.21
CA PRO A 35 9.31 -9.24 -12.10
C PRO A 35 8.85 -10.47 -11.30
N VAL A 36 9.72 -11.47 -11.19
CA VAL A 36 9.53 -12.61 -10.27
C VAL A 36 10.30 -12.32 -8.99
N ARG A 37 9.56 -12.22 -7.88
CA ARG A 37 10.11 -11.89 -6.56
C ARG A 37 10.25 -13.16 -5.74
N THR A 38 11.48 -13.43 -5.28
CA THR A 38 11.82 -14.60 -4.47
C THR A 38 12.29 -14.16 -3.08
N ALA A 39 11.99 -14.96 -2.06
CA ALA A 39 12.49 -14.73 -0.70
C ALA A 39 14.03 -14.69 -0.66
N LEU A 40 14.57 -13.76 0.14
CA LEU A 40 16.00 -13.66 0.37
C LEU A 40 16.45 -14.75 1.34
N ASP A 41 17.46 -15.53 0.93
CA ASP A 41 18.05 -16.59 1.73
C ASP A 41 18.85 -15.97 2.89
N PRO A 42 18.68 -16.46 4.14
CA PRO A 42 19.40 -15.94 5.29
C PRO A 42 20.93 -16.00 5.18
N SER A 43 21.50 -16.88 4.34
CA SER A 43 22.94 -16.95 4.07
C SER A 43 23.46 -15.82 3.16
N GLY A 44 22.53 -15.11 2.51
CA GLY A 44 22.80 -14.09 1.50
C GLY A 44 23.15 -14.63 0.13
N ALA A 45 22.85 -15.91 -0.14
CA ALA A 45 23.15 -16.56 -1.42
C ALA A 45 22.16 -16.21 -2.56
N THR A 46 21.03 -15.57 -2.26
CA THR A 46 20.02 -15.25 -3.28
C THR A 46 20.58 -14.28 -4.33
N PRO A 47 20.57 -14.65 -5.63
CA PRO A 47 20.94 -13.75 -6.70
C PRO A 47 19.80 -12.77 -7.00
N VAL A 48 20.08 -11.48 -6.92
CA VAL A 48 19.12 -10.38 -7.14
C VAL A 48 19.50 -9.61 -8.41
N LEU A 49 18.52 -9.20 -9.22
CA LEU A 49 18.80 -8.39 -10.41
C LEU A 49 19.32 -7.00 -10.00
N SER A 50 20.21 -6.39 -10.78
CA SER A 50 20.68 -5.03 -10.46
C SER A 50 19.59 -3.97 -10.60
N THR A 51 18.49 -4.30 -11.28
CA THR A 51 17.29 -3.47 -11.44
C THR A 51 16.21 -3.72 -10.39
N ALA A 52 16.46 -4.63 -9.44
CA ALA A 52 15.42 -5.16 -8.56
C ALA A 52 14.78 -4.10 -7.66
N SER A 53 13.49 -4.29 -7.41
CA SER A 53 12.84 -3.82 -6.19
C SER A 53 12.98 -4.85 -5.06
N ILE A 54 12.87 -4.38 -3.82
CA ILE A 54 12.88 -5.23 -2.62
C ILE A 54 11.55 -5.04 -1.90
N VAL A 55 10.91 -6.13 -1.52
CA VAL A 55 9.62 -6.13 -0.82
C VAL A 55 9.82 -6.65 0.60
N LEU A 56 9.37 -5.87 1.58
CA LEU A 56 9.41 -6.18 3.01
C LEU A 56 7.99 -6.43 3.52
N LYS A 57 7.69 -7.64 3.98
CA LYS A 57 6.38 -8.01 4.53
C LYS A 57 6.42 -8.00 6.06
N PHE A 58 5.41 -7.40 6.67
CA PHE A 58 5.29 -7.26 8.12
C PHE A 58 4.06 -7.98 8.68
N ASP A 59 4.12 -8.37 9.94
CA ASP A 59 2.99 -9.00 10.65
C ASP A 59 1.95 -7.99 11.13
N ARG A 60 2.25 -6.69 11.06
CA ARG A 60 1.42 -5.60 11.58
C ARG A 60 1.13 -4.52 10.55
N PHE A 61 0.02 -3.79 10.72
CA PHE A 61 -0.19 -2.56 9.95
C PHE A 61 0.78 -1.49 10.43
N LEU A 62 1.39 -0.78 9.49
CA LEU A 62 2.48 0.15 9.76
C LEU A 62 1.96 1.59 9.84
N LEU A 63 2.67 2.39 10.63
CA LEU A 63 2.46 3.83 10.68
C LEU A 63 3.07 4.46 9.41
N PRO A 64 2.29 5.10 8.52
CA PRO A 64 2.79 5.57 7.22
C PRO A 64 3.98 6.52 7.33
N ARG A 65 3.94 7.48 8.26
CA ARG A 65 5.05 8.42 8.50
C ARG A 65 6.38 7.73 8.88
N SER A 66 6.33 6.50 9.37
CA SER A 66 7.51 5.73 9.80
C SER A 66 8.22 5.00 8.65
N ILE A 67 7.54 4.91 7.49
CA ILE A 67 7.99 4.15 6.31
C ILE A 67 7.94 4.97 5.01
N GLY A 68 7.30 6.13 5.01
CA GLY A 68 7.13 6.97 3.82
C GLY A 68 6.74 8.41 4.18
N GLY A 69 7.24 9.36 3.38
CA GLY A 69 7.02 10.80 3.56
C GLY A 69 8.16 11.66 3.01
N ALA A 70 9.36 11.09 2.89
CA ALA A 70 10.52 11.71 2.25
C ALA A 70 10.84 11.05 0.91
N ALA A 71 11.57 11.76 0.04
CA ALA A 71 12.06 11.22 -1.23
C ALA A 71 12.98 9.99 -1.06
N LEU A 72 13.50 9.75 0.15
CA LEU A 72 14.36 8.63 0.51
C LEU A 72 13.83 7.93 1.76
N ALA A 73 13.94 6.60 1.77
CA ALA A 73 13.59 5.75 2.90
C ALA A 73 14.70 5.79 3.97
N ASP A 74 14.39 6.33 5.15
CA ASP A 74 15.32 6.48 6.26
C ASP A 74 15.20 5.37 7.32
N PHE A 75 14.21 4.48 7.20
CA PHE A 75 14.08 3.27 8.01
C PHE A 75 14.89 2.08 7.47
N VAL A 76 15.62 2.26 6.36
CA VAL A 76 16.48 1.23 5.76
C VAL A 76 17.86 1.76 5.41
N CYS A 77 18.84 0.87 5.43
CA CYS A 77 20.17 1.10 4.87
C CYS A 77 20.51 -0.04 3.92
N LEU A 78 20.71 0.26 2.64
CA LEU A 78 21.22 -0.68 1.64
C LEU A 78 22.65 -0.29 1.27
N SER A 79 23.64 -1.10 1.63
CA SER A 79 25.06 -0.79 1.40
C SER A 79 25.87 -1.99 0.98
N GLY A 80 26.92 -1.76 0.18
CA GLY A 80 27.96 -2.74 -0.11
C GLY A 80 29.02 -2.86 0.98
N ASP A 81 28.99 -2.00 2.00
CA ASP A 81 29.84 -2.11 3.18
C ASP A 81 29.28 -3.17 4.13
N LEU A 82 29.85 -4.37 4.07
CA LEU A 82 29.45 -5.48 4.91
C LEU A 82 30.12 -5.46 6.29
N ALA A 83 31.16 -4.65 6.50
CA ALA A 83 31.93 -4.63 7.74
C ALA A 83 31.26 -3.75 8.80
N THR A 84 30.60 -2.67 8.39
CA THR A 84 29.93 -1.75 9.31
C THR A 84 28.64 -2.36 9.87
N GLN A 85 28.46 -2.28 11.18
CA GLN A 85 27.20 -2.62 11.84
C GLN A 85 26.29 -1.38 11.84
N VAL A 86 25.20 -1.44 11.08
CA VAL A 86 24.22 -0.36 11.01
C VAL A 86 23.23 -0.49 12.16
N ARG A 87 23.19 0.50 13.06
CA ARG A 87 22.21 0.57 14.17
C ARG A 87 21.22 1.71 13.98
N THR A 88 21.67 2.76 13.32
CA THR A 88 20.92 3.97 13.00
C THR A 88 21.15 4.35 11.54
N PRO A 89 20.32 5.23 10.96
CA PRO A 89 20.52 5.70 9.58
C PRO A 89 21.89 6.37 9.37
N ALA A 90 22.44 7.02 10.40
CA ALA A 90 23.74 7.70 10.36
C ALA A 90 24.93 6.74 10.20
N ASP A 91 24.77 5.47 10.56
CA ASP A 91 25.81 4.44 10.39
C ASP A 91 25.90 3.94 8.95
N CYS A 92 24.97 4.34 8.08
CA CYS A 92 24.89 3.84 6.70
C CYS A 92 25.95 4.48 5.81
N VAL A 93 27.02 3.73 5.53
CA VAL A 93 28.12 4.19 4.67
C VAL A 93 27.78 3.91 3.20
N ASN A 94 27.90 4.94 2.34
CA ASN A 94 27.65 4.86 0.88
C ASN A 94 26.33 4.13 0.52
N PRO A 95 25.17 4.58 1.04
CA PRO A 95 23.89 3.92 0.76
C PRO A 95 23.56 3.95 -0.73
N VAL A 96 22.95 2.86 -1.21
CA VAL A 96 22.12 2.87 -2.42
C VAL A 96 20.82 3.57 -2.07
N PRO A 97 20.49 4.71 -2.70
CA PRO A 97 19.27 5.46 -2.39
C PRO A 97 18.02 4.67 -2.79
N LEU A 98 17.06 4.58 -1.86
CA LEU A 98 15.80 3.86 -2.06
C LEU A 98 14.61 4.78 -1.77
N ALA A 99 13.57 4.68 -2.59
CA ALA A 99 12.24 5.21 -2.32
C ALA A 99 11.34 4.06 -1.84
N ALA A 100 10.50 4.33 -0.84
CA ALA A 100 9.60 3.35 -0.26
C ALA A 100 8.14 3.65 -0.61
N THR A 101 7.38 2.58 -0.82
CA THR A 101 5.92 2.63 -0.98
C THR A 101 5.27 1.59 -0.08
N TYR A 102 4.23 1.98 0.65
CA TYR A 102 3.50 1.06 1.53
C TYR A 102 2.22 0.54 0.89
N ASN A 103 2.09 -0.78 0.80
CA ASN A 103 0.85 -1.50 0.51
C ASN A 103 0.18 -1.92 1.84
N PRO A 104 -0.86 -1.22 2.32
CA PRO A 104 -1.53 -1.59 3.55
C PRO A 104 -2.32 -2.90 3.45
N VAL A 105 -2.81 -3.28 2.26
CA VAL A 105 -3.58 -4.52 2.04
C VAL A 105 -2.71 -5.74 2.32
N GLN A 106 -1.50 -5.76 1.75
CA GLN A 106 -0.55 -6.86 1.93
C GLN A 106 0.34 -6.71 3.18
N ARG A 107 0.32 -5.54 3.83
CA ARG A 107 1.28 -5.11 4.87
C ARG A 107 2.73 -5.21 4.37
N GLU A 108 2.93 -4.71 3.15
CA GLU A 108 4.20 -4.80 2.44
C GLU A 108 4.76 -3.41 2.14
N VAL A 109 6.07 -3.24 2.31
CA VAL A 109 6.80 -2.06 1.85
C VAL A 109 7.65 -2.43 0.65
N ILE A 110 7.44 -1.74 -0.46
CA ILE A 110 8.20 -1.93 -1.70
C ILE A 110 9.26 -0.83 -1.78
N LEU A 111 10.52 -1.25 -1.79
CA LEU A 111 11.70 -0.40 -1.92
C LEU A 111 12.16 -0.41 -3.38
N ARG A 112 12.24 0.77 -3.98
CA ARG A 112 12.69 0.98 -5.36
C ARG A 112 13.93 1.84 -5.37
N GLN A 113 14.90 1.53 -6.24
CA GLN A 113 16.07 2.39 -6.44
C GLN A 113 15.63 3.74 -7.01
N VAL A 114 16.34 4.81 -6.67
CA VAL A 114 15.99 6.17 -7.16
C VAL A 114 16.57 6.40 -8.56
N GLU A 115 15.74 6.86 -9.50
CA GLU A 115 16.16 7.15 -10.88
C GLU A 115 17.30 8.18 -10.91
N GLY A 116 18.33 7.92 -11.73
CA GLY A 116 19.50 8.79 -11.85
C GLY A 116 20.53 8.69 -10.72
N MET A 117 20.27 7.91 -9.68
CA MET A 117 21.20 7.68 -8.56
C MET A 117 22.01 6.38 -8.75
N PRO A 118 23.19 6.25 -8.11
CA PRO A 118 23.93 4.99 -8.10
C PRO A 118 23.06 3.84 -7.56
N GLY A 119 22.95 2.78 -8.35
CA GLY A 119 22.18 1.59 -8.03
C GLY A 119 23.02 0.41 -7.56
N LEU A 120 22.41 -0.77 -7.63
CA LEU A 120 23.08 -2.05 -7.38
C LEU A 120 24.13 -2.36 -8.47
N VAL A 121 25.35 -2.71 -8.05
CA VAL A 121 26.44 -3.07 -8.95
C VAL A 121 26.45 -4.59 -9.20
N PRO A 122 26.42 -5.05 -10.46
CA PRO A 122 26.49 -6.47 -10.79
C PRO A 122 27.67 -7.20 -10.14
N GLY A 123 27.42 -8.43 -9.65
CA GLY A 123 28.43 -9.25 -9.00
C GLY A 123 28.83 -8.82 -7.59
N SER A 124 28.28 -7.72 -7.07
CA SER A 124 28.59 -7.22 -5.73
C SER A 124 27.62 -7.78 -4.68
N ARG A 125 28.09 -7.91 -3.44
CA ARG A 125 27.26 -8.31 -2.29
C ARG A 125 26.81 -7.07 -1.53
N TYR A 126 25.56 -7.06 -1.09
CA TYR A 126 24.96 -5.97 -0.34
C TYR A 126 24.34 -6.47 0.96
N ALA A 127 24.28 -5.58 1.95
CA ALA A 127 23.48 -5.74 3.16
C ALA A 127 22.34 -4.72 3.16
N LEU A 128 21.11 -5.20 3.31
CA LEU A 128 19.93 -4.40 3.63
C LEU A 128 19.67 -4.51 5.13
N THR A 129 19.75 -3.39 5.85
CA THR A 129 19.37 -3.31 7.26
C THR A 129 18.05 -2.56 7.39
N VAL A 130 17.03 -3.22 7.92
CA VAL A 130 15.74 -2.63 8.31
C VAL A 130 15.84 -2.17 9.75
N LEU A 131 15.53 -0.91 9.99
CA LEU A 131 15.76 -0.23 11.26
C LEU A 131 14.45 -0.04 12.02
N GLY A 132 14.48 -0.35 13.31
CA GLY A 132 13.52 0.21 14.26
C GLY A 132 13.84 1.69 14.55
N PRO A 133 12.95 2.39 15.25
CA PRO A 133 13.22 3.76 15.66
C PRO A 133 14.40 3.82 16.65
N ALA A 134 15.23 4.86 16.52
CA ALA A 134 16.39 5.06 17.40
C ALA A 134 15.98 5.32 18.86
N ASP A 135 14.84 5.98 19.06
CA ASP A 135 14.22 6.26 20.35
C ASP A 135 12.69 6.44 20.21
N GLY A 136 12.01 6.77 21.30
CA GLY A 136 10.55 6.95 21.32
C GLY A 136 10.05 8.06 20.39
N ASP A 137 10.84 9.11 20.19
CA ASP A 137 10.45 10.34 19.49
C ASP A 137 10.96 10.37 18.04
N ALA A 138 11.83 9.44 17.64
CA ALA A 138 12.38 9.34 16.31
C ALA A 138 11.26 9.31 15.24
N ALA A 139 11.35 10.25 14.30
CA ALA A 139 10.43 10.37 13.16
C ALA A 139 10.51 9.15 12.22
N SER A 140 11.68 8.51 12.16
CA SER A 140 11.99 7.38 11.29
C SER A 140 12.18 6.07 12.04
N GLY A 141 12.20 4.97 11.28
CA GLY A 141 12.29 3.61 11.78
C GLY A 141 10.92 2.95 11.89
N VAL A 142 10.84 1.67 11.55
CA VAL A 142 9.57 0.96 11.37
C VAL A 142 8.75 0.95 12.67
N ARG A 143 7.51 1.42 12.56
CA ARG A 143 6.51 1.37 13.64
C ARG A 143 5.19 0.79 13.12
N ALA A 144 4.48 0.10 13.99
CA ALA A 144 3.08 -0.23 13.77
C ALA A 144 2.22 1.04 13.85
N PHE A 145 0.98 0.95 13.36
CA PHE A 145 -0.01 2.02 13.41
C PHE A 145 -0.27 2.56 14.84
N ASP A 146 -0.05 1.73 15.87
CA ASP A 146 -0.18 2.10 17.28
C ASP A 146 1.15 2.52 17.94
N GLY A 147 2.18 2.75 17.14
CA GLY A 147 3.48 3.23 17.59
C GLY A 147 4.46 2.14 18.04
N ALA A 148 4.03 0.87 18.14
CA ALA A 148 4.92 -0.22 18.55
C ALA A 148 6.12 -0.36 17.60
N PRO A 149 7.36 -0.39 18.11
CA PRO A 149 8.55 -0.41 17.26
C PRO A 149 8.76 -1.79 16.61
N LEU A 150 9.61 -1.83 15.59
CA LEU A 150 10.25 -3.07 15.15
C LEU A 150 10.95 -3.76 16.33
N ARG A 151 10.78 -5.08 16.45
CA ARG A 151 11.34 -5.87 17.55
C ARG A 151 12.85 -5.69 17.67
N ASP A 152 13.55 -5.87 16.56
CA ASP A 152 14.99 -5.76 16.43
C ASP A 152 15.33 -5.24 15.03
N ASN A 153 16.46 -4.55 14.87
CA ASN A 153 16.98 -4.26 13.53
C ASN A 153 17.25 -5.58 12.79
N VAL A 154 16.79 -5.68 11.55
CA VAL A 154 16.94 -6.90 10.74
C VAL A 154 17.95 -6.64 9.64
N ARG A 155 19.02 -7.42 9.62
CA ARG A 155 20.02 -7.38 8.55
C ARG A 155 19.86 -8.59 7.63
N LEU A 156 19.74 -8.30 6.34
CA LEU A 156 19.61 -9.26 5.27
C LEU A 156 20.75 -9.01 4.29
N GLU A 157 21.29 -10.08 3.69
CA GLU A 157 22.33 -9.96 2.68
C GLU A 157 21.88 -10.62 1.40
N PHE A 158 22.45 -10.20 0.27
CA PHE A 158 22.22 -10.83 -1.03
C PHE A 158 23.35 -10.50 -1.99
N VAL A 159 23.43 -11.24 -3.09
CA VAL A 159 24.40 -11.00 -4.17
C VAL A 159 23.67 -10.50 -5.40
N VAL A 160 24.20 -9.47 -6.04
CA VAL A 160 23.66 -8.98 -7.30
C VAL A 160 24.14 -9.88 -8.44
N ALA A 161 23.23 -10.32 -9.29
CA ALA A 161 23.55 -11.12 -10.47
C ALA A 161 24.61 -10.42 -11.35
N GLN A 162 25.47 -11.22 -12.00
CA GLN A 162 26.52 -10.70 -12.89
C GLN A 162 25.94 -10.01 -14.13
N THR A 163 24.77 -10.48 -14.58
CA THR A 163 24.05 -9.94 -15.73
C THR A 163 22.55 -9.95 -15.42
N ASN A 164 21.83 -8.96 -15.97
CA ASN A 164 20.38 -9.00 -16.01
C ASN A 164 19.90 -9.66 -17.31
N PRO A 165 18.69 -10.26 -17.32
CA PRO A 165 18.01 -10.58 -18.57
C PRO A 165 17.90 -9.34 -19.48
N PRO A 166 17.99 -9.48 -20.82
CA PRO A 166 17.92 -8.34 -21.75
C PRO A 166 16.64 -7.51 -21.63
N GLN A 167 15.54 -8.11 -21.16
CA GLN A 167 14.24 -7.48 -20.98
C GLN A 167 14.07 -6.83 -19.61
N ALA A 168 15.05 -6.99 -18.70
CA ALA A 168 14.97 -6.39 -17.38
C ALA A 168 15.03 -4.87 -17.52
N THR A 169 13.93 -4.24 -17.14
CA THR A 169 13.87 -2.79 -17.00
C THR A 169 14.12 -2.41 -15.54
N PRO A 170 14.73 -1.24 -15.29
CA PRO A 170 14.85 -0.74 -13.93
C PRO A 170 13.49 -0.57 -13.23
N GLU A 171 13.33 -1.19 -12.06
CA GLU A 171 12.12 -1.03 -11.23
C GLU A 171 12.15 0.26 -10.40
N PHE A 172 12.79 1.33 -10.89
CA PHE A 172 12.81 2.63 -10.20
C PHE A 172 11.48 3.39 -10.34
N ARG A 173 10.67 3.06 -11.36
CA ARG A 173 9.40 3.76 -11.58
C ARG A 173 8.33 3.19 -10.67
N MET A 174 7.57 4.09 -10.05
CA MET A 174 6.25 3.71 -9.54
C MET A 174 5.41 3.16 -10.69
N PRO A 175 4.43 2.29 -10.41
CA PRO A 175 3.49 1.82 -11.41
C PRO A 175 2.94 3.03 -12.18
N GLY A 176 3.11 3.02 -13.49
CA GLY A 176 2.55 4.03 -14.39
C GLY A 176 1.43 3.41 -15.20
N GLY A 177 0.36 4.16 -15.43
CA GLY A 177 -0.78 3.68 -16.19
C GLY A 177 -2.07 4.36 -15.78
N ASP A 178 -3.12 4.04 -16.53
CA ASP A 178 -4.47 4.47 -16.24
C ASP A 178 -5.14 3.49 -15.27
N PHE A 179 -4.80 3.59 -13.99
CA PHE A 179 -5.37 2.72 -12.95
C PHE A 179 -6.82 3.07 -12.60
N TYR A 180 -7.27 4.28 -12.96
CA TYR A 180 -8.64 4.69 -12.69
C TYR A 180 -9.63 4.01 -13.65
N CYS A 181 -9.36 4.08 -14.95
CA CYS A 181 -10.21 3.51 -16.00
C CYS A 181 -9.63 2.23 -16.61
N GLN A 182 -8.70 1.55 -15.93
CA GLN A 182 -8.08 0.32 -16.43
C GLN A 182 -9.13 -0.65 -16.97
N ARG A 183 -8.86 -1.25 -18.12
CA ARG A 183 -9.77 -2.15 -18.82
C ARG A 183 -9.21 -3.56 -18.86
N ASP A 184 -10.10 -4.52 -18.79
CA ASP A 184 -9.80 -5.92 -19.09
C ASP A 184 -9.78 -6.09 -20.62
N LEU A 185 -8.59 -6.38 -21.17
CA LEU A 185 -8.39 -6.52 -22.61
C LEU A 185 -9.07 -7.76 -23.20
N GLU A 186 -9.21 -8.83 -22.42
CA GLU A 186 -9.93 -10.03 -22.82
C GLU A 186 -11.42 -9.70 -22.93
N CYS A 187 -11.98 -9.06 -21.89
CA CYS A 187 -13.35 -8.56 -21.93
C CYS A 187 -13.61 -7.63 -23.12
N VAL A 188 -12.71 -6.68 -23.39
CA VAL A 188 -12.85 -5.75 -24.54
C VAL A 188 -12.88 -6.53 -25.85
N THR A 189 -11.96 -7.48 -26.03
CA THR A 189 -11.86 -8.29 -27.25
C THR A 189 -13.12 -9.13 -27.47
N GLU A 190 -13.68 -9.70 -26.40
CA GLU A 190 -14.84 -10.59 -26.48
C GLU A 190 -16.18 -9.84 -26.60
N ASN A 191 -16.38 -8.78 -25.83
CA ASN A 191 -17.67 -8.13 -25.67
C ASN A 191 -17.82 -6.84 -26.49
N CYS A 192 -16.69 -6.21 -26.84
CA CYS A 192 -16.65 -4.89 -27.46
C CYS A 192 -15.49 -4.76 -28.46
N PRO A 193 -15.34 -5.67 -29.45
CA PRO A 193 -14.17 -5.70 -30.34
C PRO A 193 -13.97 -4.40 -31.13
N ASP A 194 -15.04 -3.64 -31.37
CA ASP A 194 -15.03 -2.37 -32.11
C ASP A 194 -15.09 -1.12 -31.20
N ASP A 195 -15.12 -1.29 -29.87
CA ASP A 195 -15.19 -0.20 -28.90
C ASP A 195 -14.11 -0.32 -27.81
N PRO A 196 -12.94 0.33 -27.99
CA PRO A 196 -11.89 0.34 -26.97
C PRO A 196 -12.27 1.11 -25.69
N LEU A 197 -13.42 1.81 -25.68
CA LEU A 197 -13.94 2.57 -24.54
C LEU A 197 -15.11 1.85 -23.84
N CYS A 198 -15.29 0.57 -24.12
CA CYS A 198 -16.33 -0.31 -23.60
C CYS A 198 -16.49 -0.25 -22.07
N GLY A 199 -17.42 0.57 -21.57
CA GLY A 199 -17.62 0.83 -20.13
C GLY A 199 -17.82 -0.42 -19.28
N THR A 200 -18.43 -1.47 -19.83
CA THR A 200 -18.65 -2.76 -19.15
C THR A 200 -17.37 -3.51 -18.82
N CYS A 201 -16.27 -3.22 -19.51
CA CYS A 201 -14.97 -3.84 -19.30
C CYS A 201 -14.02 -3.00 -18.43
N VAL A 202 -14.49 -1.91 -17.81
CA VAL A 202 -13.70 -1.19 -16.79
C VAL A 202 -13.53 -2.08 -15.57
N LYS A 203 -12.27 -2.29 -15.18
CA LYS A 203 -11.83 -3.00 -13.98
C LYS A 203 -10.87 -2.15 -13.11
N GLY A 204 -10.72 -0.86 -13.45
CA GLY A 204 -9.92 0.11 -12.70
C GLY A 204 -10.55 0.53 -11.37
N ALA A 205 -9.92 1.49 -10.69
CA ALA A 205 -10.40 2.05 -9.44
C ALA A 205 -11.83 2.58 -9.52
N ALA A 206 -12.26 3.13 -10.67
CA ALA A 206 -13.63 3.58 -10.89
C ALA A 206 -14.67 2.47 -10.65
N TYR A 207 -14.37 1.25 -11.13
CA TYR A 207 -15.23 0.09 -10.91
C TYR A 207 -15.29 -0.28 -9.43
N VAL A 208 -14.15 -0.32 -8.74
CA VAL A 208 -14.13 -0.67 -7.31
C VAL A 208 -14.91 0.37 -6.48
N LEU A 209 -14.70 1.66 -6.74
CA LEU A 209 -15.40 2.75 -6.05
C LEU A 209 -16.92 2.70 -6.29
N VAL A 210 -17.37 2.33 -7.49
CA VAL A 210 -18.80 2.28 -7.78
C VAL A 210 -19.53 1.21 -7.00
N THR A 211 -18.84 0.13 -6.60
CA THR A 211 -19.45 -0.91 -5.77
C THR A 211 -19.90 -0.38 -4.41
N CYS A 212 -19.31 0.74 -3.96
CA CYS A 212 -19.64 1.41 -2.71
C CYS A 212 -20.79 2.44 -2.84
N VAL A 213 -21.25 2.73 -4.07
CA VAL A 213 -22.24 3.79 -4.35
C VAL A 213 -23.58 3.54 -3.67
N GLY A 214 -24.03 2.29 -3.51
CA GLY A 214 -25.28 1.98 -2.82
C GLY A 214 -25.43 2.62 -1.43
N CYS A 215 -24.30 2.89 -0.75
CA CYS A 215 -24.26 3.59 0.53
C CYS A 215 -23.81 5.07 0.43
N HIS A 216 -23.06 5.42 -0.62
CA HIS A 216 -22.36 6.71 -0.79
C HIS A 216 -22.89 7.52 -2.00
N LEU A 217 -24.20 7.75 -2.05
CA LEU A 217 -24.91 8.54 -3.08
C LEU A 217 -25.34 9.93 -2.60
N ASP A 218 -25.70 10.79 -3.55
CA ASP A 218 -26.10 12.21 -3.40
C ASP A 218 -27.10 12.50 -2.25
N GLY A 219 -27.93 11.53 -1.85
CA GLY A 219 -28.88 11.65 -0.72
C GLY A 219 -28.32 11.34 0.68
N ASN A 220 -27.17 10.66 0.76
CA ASN A 220 -26.43 10.33 1.98
C ASN A 220 -25.20 11.22 2.18
N ALA A 221 -25.07 12.31 1.41
CA ALA A 221 -23.99 13.29 1.50
C ALA A 221 -23.88 13.95 2.90
N ALA A 222 -24.85 13.76 3.80
CA ALA A 222 -24.71 14.08 5.22
C ALA A 222 -23.57 13.30 5.93
N ALA A 223 -23.11 12.18 5.35
CA ALA A 223 -21.89 11.47 5.75
C ALA A 223 -20.62 11.95 5.00
N GLY A 224 -20.78 12.96 4.14
CA GLY A 224 -19.73 13.72 3.45
C GLY A 224 -18.81 12.93 2.51
N LEU A 225 -19.23 11.75 2.05
CA LEU A 225 -18.53 10.98 1.02
C LEU A 225 -19.48 10.67 -0.13
N ASN A 226 -19.15 11.15 -1.34
CA ASN A 226 -19.88 10.90 -2.56
C ASN A 226 -19.01 10.14 -3.56
N LEU A 227 -19.37 8.88 -3.83
CA LEU A 227 -18.66 8.01 -4.75
C LEU A 227 -19.39 7.85 -6.09
N ASN A 228 -20.34 8.74 -6.40
CA ASN A 228 -21.10 8.71 -7.65
C ASN A 228 -20.20 9.06 -8.85
N VAL A 229 -19.51 8.05 -9.37
CA VAL A 229 -18.59 8.18 -10.50
C VAL A 229 -19.29 8.16 -11.87
N GLY A 230 -20.63 8.08 -11.91
CA GLY A 230 -21.42 8.04 -13.15
C GLY A 230 -21.41 6.70 -13.89
N PRO A 231 -21.69 5.55 -13.24
CA PRO A 231 -21.78 4.26 -13.96
C PRO A 231 -22.86 4.24 -15.04
N PRO A 232 -22.72 3.38 -16.06
CA PRO A 232 -21.62 2.44 -16.30
C PRO A 232 -20.44 3.06 -17.07
N LEU A 233 -20.51 4.33 -17.44
CA LEU A 233 -19.48 5.00 -18.25
C LEU A 233 -18.38 5.64 -17.41
N PHE A 234 -18.59 5.78 -16.10
CA PHE A 234 -17.64 6.35 -15.15
C PHE A 234 -17.17 7.76 -15.56
N ASN A 235 -18.10 8.57 -16.06
CA ASN A 235 -17.83 9.88 -16.66
C ASN A 235 -17.99 11.06 -15.68
N ASN A 236 -18.20 10.79 -14.38
CA ASN A 236 -18.40 11.82 -13.37
C ASN A 236 -17.31 11.79 -12.29
N ALA A 237 -16.22 12.53 -12.50
CA ALA A 237 -15.12 12.58 -11.55
C ALA A 237 -15.31 13.61 -10.41
N ALA A 238 -16.18 14.61 -10.61
CA ALA A 238 -16.32 15.75 -9.70
C ALA A 238 -16.63 15.36 -8.24
N PRO A 239 -17.55 14.41 -7.96
CA PRO A 239 -17.85 14.00 -6.59
C PRO A 239 -16.63 13.51 -5.79
N LEU A 240 -15.69 12.81 -6.44
CA LEU A 240 -14.48 12.33 -5.77
C LEU A 240 -13.58 13.49 -5.35
N LEU A 241 -13.41 14.50 -6.21
CA LEU A 241 -12.61 15.69 -5.92
C LEU A 241 -13.27 16.56 -4.84
N GLU A 242 -14.60 16.65 -4.87
CA GLU A 242 -15.35 17.49 -3.94
C GLU A 242 -15.51 16.89 -2.54
N THR A 243 -15.40 15.57 -2.40
CA THR A 243 -15.76 14.89 -1.13
C THR A 243 -14.77 13.84 -0.63
N ALA A 244 -13.87 13.31 -1.47
CA ALA A 244 -13.02 12.17 -1.12
C ALA A 244 -11.52 12.47 -1.18
N ILE A 245 -11.05 13.01 -2.31
CA ILE A 245 -9.62 13.20 -2.56
C ILE A 245 -9.13 14.43 -1.79
N GLY A 246 -8.20 14.23 -0.85
CA GLY A 246 -7.64 15.30 -0.03
C GLY A 246 -8.54 15.81 1.11
N HIS A 247 -9.72 15.20 1.31
CA HIS A 247 -10.63 15.55 2.40
C HIS A 247 -10.40 14.63 3.60
N ALA A 248 -10.50 15.16 4.82
CA ALA A 248 -10.41 14.34 6.02
C ALA A 248 -11.62 13.39 6.13
N ALA A 249 -11.38 12.16 6.58
CA ALA A 249 -12.45 11.24 6.89
C ALA A 249 -13.19 11.68 8.16
N HIS A 250 -14.52 11.81 8.08
CA HIS A 250 -15.40 12.28 9.16
C HIS A 250 -15.27 11.54 10.50
N GLN A 251 -14.73 10.32 10.47
CA GLN A 251 -14.54 9.44 11.63
C GLN A 251 -13.19 9.62 12.32
N THR A 252 -12.35 10.51 11.79
CA THR A 252 -10.92 10.64 12.14
C THR A 252 -10.62 11.99 12.80
N GLN A 253 -11.56 12.93 12.73
CA GLN A 253 -11.46 14.23 13.38
C GLN A 253 -12.85 14.78 13.72
N VAL A 254 -12.92 15.49 14.84
CA VAL A 254 -14.09 16.27 15.27
C VAL A 254 -13.68 17.73 15.46
N GLY A 255 -14.59 18.68 15.24
CA GLY A 255 -14.36 20.11 15.45
C GLY A 255 -14.37 20.94 14.16
N GLU A 256 -13.97 22.20 14.27
CA GLU A 256 -14.08 23.22 13.20
C GLU A 256 -13.25 22.87 11.95
N HIS A 257 -12.17 22.11 12.12
CA HIS A 257 -11.28 21.67 11.04
C HIS A 257 -11.49 20.20 10.65
N ALA A 258 -12.64 19.60 10.97
CA ALA A 258 -12.91 18.17 10.71
C ALA A 258 -12.88 17.75 9.24
N HIS A 259 -12.79 18.70 8.30
CA HIS A 259 -12.67 18.45 6.86
C HIS A 259 -11.22 18.56 6.35
N VAL A 260 -10.30 19.11 7.15
CA VAL A 260 -8.90 19.36 6.74
C VAL A 260 -8.06 18.13 7.07
N ALA A 261 -7.54 17.48 6.04
CA ALA A 261 -6.73 16.29 6.22
C ALA A 261 -5.28 16.60 6.64
N GLU A 262 -4.73 15.80 7.55
CA GLU A 262 -3.31 15.80 7.90
C GLU A 262 -2.57 14.78 7.01
N GLN A 263 -1.58 15.25 6.23
CA GLN A 263 -0.76 14.39 5.37
C GLN A 263 0.26 13.55 6.17
N THR A 264 0.69 14.08 7.31
CA THR A 264 1.69 13.46 8.19
C THR A 264 1.20 13.51 9.64
N PRO A 265 0.05 12.87 9.94
CA PRO A 265 -0.54 13.00 11.25
C PRO A 265 0.39 12.42 12.31
N GLU A 266 0.50 13.10 13.45
CA GLU A 266 1.32 12.61 14.56
C GLU A 266 0.82 11.25 15.06
N ARG A 267 -0.50 11.07 15.01
CA ARG A 267 -1.20 9.84 15.39
C ARG A 267 -1.82 9.21 14.16
N PHE A 268 -1.60 7.91 13.97
CA PHE A 268 -2.30 7.17 12.94
C PHE A 268 -3.81 7.36 13.08
N GLY A 269 -4.45 7.77 11.99
CA GLY A 269 -5.89 7.90 11.97
C GLY A 269 -6.46 9.16 12.64
N ARG A 270 -5.64 10.14 13.01
CA ARG A 270 -6.13 11.48 13.28
C ARG A 270 -6.20 12.25 11.96
N ALA A 271 -7.32 12.93 11.71
CA ALA A 271 -7.48 13.80 10.53
C ALA A 271 -7.07 13.12 9.21
N MET A 272 -7.24 11.80 9.12
CA MET A 272 -6.69 11.01 8.04
C MET A 272 -7.44 11.33 6.75
N PRO A 273 -6.74 11.57 5.63
CA PRO A 273 -7.39 11.75 4.34
C PRO A 273 -8.25 10.52 3.98
N LEU A 274 -9.44 10.75 3.42
CA LEU A 274 -10.27 9.70 2.84
C LEU A 274 -9.48 8.97 1.75
N ILE A 275 -8.91 9.76 0.84
CA ILE A 275 -7.94 9.34 -0.18
C ILE A 275 -6.79 10.35 -0.14
N ASP A 276 -5.58 9.89 0.13
CA ASP A 276 -4.35 10.69 0.15
C ASP A 276 -3.55 10.44 -1.14
N PRO A 277 -3.55 11.37 -2.11
CA PRO A 277 -2.74 11.24 -3.31
C PRO A 277 -1.29 10.86 -3.00
N TYR A 278 -0.76 9.88 -3.75
CA TYR A 278 0.59 9.35 -3.61
C TYR A 278 0.86 8.55 -2.33
N ASN A 279 -0.09 8.45 -1.40
CA ASN A 279 0.09 7.79 -0.11
C ASN A 279 -1.07 6.84 0.25
N PRO A 280 -1.11 5.63 -0.37
CA PRO A 280 -2.10 4.61 -0.01
C PRO A 280 -2.04 4.26 1.48
N GLY A 281 -0.84 4.26 2.07
CA GLY A 281 -0.65 4.05 3.51
C GLY A 281 -1.43 5.03 4.39
N ASN A 282 -1.64 6.28 3.95
CA ASN A 282 -2.37 7.31 4.69
C ASN A 282 -3.81 7.52 4.18
N SER A 283 -4.36 6.59 3.40
CA SER A 283 -5.73 6.69 2.85
C SER A 283 -6.74 5.89 3.67
N TYR A 284 -7.68 6.57 4.35
CA TYR A 284 -8.68 5.95 5.24
C TYR A 284 -9.57 4.92 4.53
N LEU A 285 -9.93 5.18 3.27
CA LEU A 285 -10.77 4.30 2.47
C LEU A 285 -10.21 2.87 2.43
N LEU A 286 -8.89 2.70 2.27
CA LEU A 286 -8.26 1.38 2.24
C LEU A 286 -8.45 0.65 3.57
N TYR A 287 -8.22 1.31 4.71
CA TYR A 287 -8.40 0.69 6.02
C TYR A 287 -9.86 0.32 6.30
N LYS A 288 -10.82 1.11 5.79
CA LYS A 288 -12.26 0.78 5.87
C LYS A 288 -12.62 -0.49 5.09
N ILE A 289 -12.00 -0.71 3.94
CA ILE A 289 -12.16 -1.94 3.16
C ILE A 289 -11.43 -3.09 3.86
N ILE A 290 -10.20 -2.85 4.34
CA ILE A 290 -9.33 -3.87 4.94
C ILE A 290 -9.94 -4.50 6.20
N VAL A 291 -10.66 -3.72 7.02
CA VAL A 291 -11.34 -4.28 8.20
C VAL A 291 -12.65 -5.02 7.86
N GLY A 292 -13.07 -5.00 6.59
CA GLY A 292 -14.23 -5.74 6.09
C GLY A 292 -13.89 -7.14 5.57
N GLU A 293 -14.92 -7.91 5.20
CA GLU A 293 -14.76 -9.30 4.75
C GLU A 293 -14.02 -9.43 3.40
N SER A 294 -14.05 -8.39 2.56
CA SER A 294 -13.37 -8.34 1.25
C SER A 294 -11.84 -8.50 1.31
N ALA A 295 -11.24 -8.33 2.48
CA ALA A 295 -9.80 -8.23 2.66
C ALA A 295 -9.19 -9.35 3.50
N ILE A 296 -9.98 -10.37 3.83
CA ILE A 296 -9.48 -11.54 4.55
C ILE A 296 -8.80 -12.46 3.53
N ASP A 297 -7.51 -12.73 3.73
CA ASP A 297 -6.77 -13.71 2.91
C ASP A 297 -7.24 -15.14 3.25
N PRO A 298 -7.97 -15.81 2.33
CA PRO A 298 -8.53 -17.14 2.58
C PRO A 298 -7.46 -18.23 2.57
N SER A 299 -6.25 -17.95 2.07
CA SER A 299 -5.14 -18.89 2.05
C SER A 299 -4.48 -19.04 3.43
N LEU A 300 -4.69 -18.08 4.33
CA LEU A 300 -4.21 -18.15 5.70
C LEU A 300 -4.95 -19.25 6.47
N THR A 301 -4.19 -20.11 7.15
CA THR A 301 -4.74 -21.18 7.99
C THR A 301 -4.09 -21.20 9.37
N GLY A 302 -4.75 -21.86 10.33
CA GLY A 302 -4.23 -22.10 11.68
C GLY A 302 -3.81 -20.81 12.41
N GLU A 303 -2.60 -20.82 12.98
CA GLU A 303 -2.05 -19.70 13.76
C GLU A 303 -1.89 -18.41 12.92
N ALA A 304 -1.56 -18.52 11.64
CA ALA A 304 -1.39 -17.36 10.76
C ALA A 304 -2.72 -16.62 10.54
N ALA A 305 -3.80 -17.37 10.33
CA ALA A 305 -5.15 -16.80 10.20
C ALA A 305 -5.59 -16.11 11.50
N GLU A 306 -5.31 -16.71 12.66
CA GLU A 306 -5.66 -16.13 13.96
C GLU A 306 -4.91 -14.82 14.22
N LYS A 307 -3.60 -14.79 13.96
CA LYS A 307 -2.78 -13.59 14.08
C LYS A 307 -3.27 -12.46 13.16
N HIS A 308 -3.63 -12.81 11.93
CA HIS A 308 -4.17 -11.83 10.99
C HIS A 308 -5.51 -11.25 11.48
N ARG A 309 -6.44 -12.10 11.93
CA ARG A 309 -7.73 -11.65 12.49
C ARG A 309 -7.53 -10.76 13.72
N ALA A 310 -6.65 -11.16 14.64
CA ALA A 310 -6.33 -10.38 15.82
C ALA A 310 -5.76 -8.99 15.47
N GLU A 311 -4.90 -8.90 14.44
CA GLU A 311 -4.36 -7.62 14.00
C GLU A 311 -5.42 -6.73 13.33
N VAL A 312 -6.32 -7.31 12.53
CA VAL A 312 -7.46 -6.58 11.94
C VAL A 312 -8.39 -6.05 13.03
N GLU A 313 -8.70 -6.84 14.05
CA GLU A 313 -9.52 -6.40 15.19
C GLU A 313 -8.82 -5.30 16.00
N ARG A 314 -7.49 -5.34 16.15
CA ARG A 314 -6.74 -4.26 16.78
C ARG A 314 -6.78 -2.96 15.98
N LEU A 315 -6.57 -3.05 14.67
CA LEU A 315 -6.72 -1.90 13.76
C LEU A 315 -8.13 -1.29 13.88
N ARG A 316 -9.15 -2.15 13.88
CA ARG A 316 -10.55 -1.74 14.04
C ARG A 316 -10.80 -1.04 15.36
N ALA A 317 -10.35 -1.64 16.47
CA ALA A 317 -10.54 -1.10 17.81
C ALA A 317 -9.80 0.22 18.05
N ALA A 318 -8.63 0.40 17.45
CA ALA A 318 -7.79 1.55 17.70
C ALA A 318 -8.21 2.81 16.95
N PHE A 319 -8.73 2.66 15.73
CA PHE A 319 -8.91 3.79 14.83
C PHE A 319 -10.15 3.73 13.94
N VAL A 320 -10.52 2.56 13.41
CA VAL A 320 -11.66 2.49 12.48
C VAL A 320 -12.97 2.59 13.27
N THR A 321 -13.36 3.81 13.62
CA THR A 321 -14.59 4.09 14.37
C THR A 321 -15.83 3.87 13.49
N GLY A 322 -16.95 3.54 14.12
CA GLY A 322 -18.20 3.16 13.44
C GLY A 322 -18.26 1.70 13.03
N MET A 323 -19.33 1.31 12.33
CA MET A 323 -19.42 -0.05 11.77
C MET A 323 -18.40 -0.19 10.62
N PRO A 324 -17.80 -1.39 10.43
CA PRO A 324 -17.10 -1.70 9.18
C PRO A 324 -18.08 -1.51 8.02
N MET A 325 -17.57 -1.33 6.80
CA MET A 325 -18.46 -1.33 5.65
C MET A 325 -19.22 -2.65 5.64
N PRO A 326 -20.57 -2.62 5.73
CA PRO A 326 -21.32 -3.85 5.78
C PRO A 326 -21.06 -4.60 4.48
N PRO A 327 -20.82 -5.92 4.53
CA PRO A 327 -20.82 -6.70 3.31
C PRO A 327 -22.19 -6.48 2.64
N PRO A 328 -22.25 -6.37 1.30
CA PRO A 328 -23.52 -6.41 0.60
C PRO A 328 -24.30 -7.67 1.01
N GLU A 329 -25.63 -7.64 0.99
CA GLU A 329 -26.45 -8.84 1.29
C GLU A 329 -26.08 -10.05 0.41
N SER A 330 -25.50 -9.80 -0.77
CA SER A 330 -24.99 -10.79 -1.71
C SER A 330 -23.53 -11.22 -1.50
N GLY A 331 -22.87 -10.78 -0.41
CA GLY A 331 -21.42 -10.92 -0.23
C GLY A 331 -20.61 -9.83 -0.93
N PRO A 332 -19.29 -9.80 -0.75
CA PRO A 332 -18.42 -8.73 -1.25
C PRO A 332 -18.43 -8.65 -2.78
N VAL A 333 -18.58 -7.44 -3.34
CA VAL A 333 -18.58 -7.20 -4.80
C VAL A 333 -17.17 -7.31 -5.41
N PHE A 334 -16.15 -7.13 -4.58
CA PHE A 334 -14.75 -7.31 -4.93
C PHE A 334 -13.97 -7.87 -3.73
N ARG A 335 -12.83 -8.50 -4.02
CA ARG A 335 -11.92 -9.07 -3.03
C ARG A 335 -10.48 -8.67 -3.30
N PHE A 336 -9.69 -8.53 -2.24
CA PHE A 336 -8.25 -8.32 -2.39
C PHE A 336 -7.46 -9.61 -2.55
N PHE A 337 -8.01 -10.74 -2.09
CA PHE A 337 -7.33 -12.02 -2.13
C PHE A 337 -8.20 -13.04 -2.87
N PRO A 338 -7.60 -13.89 -3.73
CA PRO A 338 -8.36 -14.89 -4.47
C PRO A 338 -8.87 -15.98 -3.54
N GLU A 339 -10.15 -16.35 -3.64
CA GLU A 339 -10.65 -17.59 -3.03
C GLU A 339 -10.33 -18.82 -3.88
N THR A 340 -10.31 -18.65 -5.19
CA THR A 340 -9.97 -19.66 -6.19
C THR A 340 -9.07 -19.04 -7.27
N ALA A 341 -8.42 -19.88 -8.09
CA ALA A 341 -7.51 -19.42 -9.13
C ALA A 341 -8.16 -18.46 -10.15
N ASP A 342 -9.48 -18.60 -10.36
CA ASP A 342 -10.23 -17.90 -11.40
C ASP A 342 -11.30 -16.95 -10.79
N ASP A 343 -11.06 -16.42 -9.58
CA ASP A 343 -12.03 -15.57 -8.89
C ASP A 343 -12.34 -14.28 -9.70
N PRO A 344 -13.54 -14.13 -10.29
CA PRO A 344 -13.87 -12.99 -11.15
C PRO A 344 -14.09 -11.69 -10.36
N THR A 345 -14.16 -11.78 -9.02
CA THR A 345 -14.30 -10.66 -8.09
C THR A 345 -12.94 -10.18 -7.56
N LEU A 346 -11.85 -10.83 -7.95
CA LEU A 346 -10.52 -10.42 -7.55
C LEU A 346 -10.20 -9.03 -8.10
N THR A 347 -9.76 -8.16 -7.21
CA THR A 347 -9.25 -6.83 -7.58
C THR A 347 -8.00 -7.00 -8.43
N PRO A 348 -7.90 -6.35 -9.60
CA PRO A 348 -6.68 -6.41 -10.41
C PRO A 348 -5.46 -5.98 -9.60
N TYR A 349 -4.35 -6.70 -9.79
CA TYR A 349 -3.06 -6.35 -9.21
C TYR A 349 -2.16 -5.72 -10.27
N VAL A 350 -1.46 -4.66 -9.88
CA VAL A 350 -0.45 -3.98 -10.70
C VAL A 350 0.81 -3.83 -9.86
N ASP A 351 1.89 -4.49 -10.28
CA ASP A 351 3.22 -4.39 -9.66
C ASP A 351 3.20 -4.60 -8.11
N GLY A 352 2.44 -5.62 -7.66
CA GLY A 352 2.32 -5.96 -6.23
C GLY A 352 1.40 -5.04 -5.43
N MET A 353 0.65 -4.16 -6.08
CA MET A 353 -0.39 -3.33 -5.48
C MET A 353 -1.75 -3.76 -6.03
N ASP A 354 -2.81 -3.76 -5.21
CA ASP A 354 -4.16 -3.80 -5.75
C ASP A 354 -4.48 -2.51 -6.52
N ILE A 355 -5.45 -2.54 -7.42
CA ILE A 355 -5.75 -1.42 -8.33
C ILE A 355 -6.09 -0.11 -7.61
N LEU A 356 -6.73 -0.17 -6.43
CA LEU A 356 -7.03 1.03 -5.66
C LEU A 356 -5.74 1.62 -5.10
N SER A 357 -4.89 0.79 -4.46
CA SER A 357 -3.61 1.24 -3.94
C SER A 357 -2.69 1.77 -5.04
N ALA A 358 -2.69 1.15 -6.24
CA ALA A 358 -1.94 1.62 -7.41
C ALA A 358 -2.45 2.97 -7.92
N TRP A 359 -3.78 3.14 -8.03
CA TRP A 359 -4.39 4.42 -8.41
C TRP A 359 -4.05 5.54 -7.42
N ILE A 360 -4.16 5.26 -6.12
CA ILE A 360 -3.81 6.23 -5.08
C ILE A 360 -2.34 6.61 -5.16
N LEU A 361 -1.45 5.61 -5.30
CA LEU A 361 -0.02 5.80 -5.47
C LEU A 361 0.33 6.65 -6.70
N ALA A 362 -0.44 6.53 -7.78
CA ALA A 362 -0.31 7.35 -8.99
C ALA A 362 -0.90 8.77 -8.85
N GLY A 363 -1.28 9.18 -7.64
CA GLY A 363 -1.82 10.51 -7.34
C GLY A 363 -3.34 10.59 -7.29
N ALA A 364 -4.03 9.45 -7.28
CA ALA A 364 -5.49 9.37 -7.19
C ALA A 364 -6.22 10.24 -8.22
N VAL A 365 -5.69 10.41 -9.43
CA VAL A 365 -6.27 11.28 -10.46
C VAL A 365 -7.49 10.59 -11.08
N PRO A 366 -8.73 11.08 -10.87
CA PRO A 366 -9.90 10.55 -11.54
C PRO A 366 -9.99 11.12 -12.97
N ARG A 367 -10.64 10.39 -13.88
CA ARG A 367 -10.88 10.87 -15.26
C ARG A 367 -12.16 10.29 -15.83
N ASP A 368 -12.63 10.86 -16.93
CA ASP A 368 -13.76 10.31 -17.69
C ASP A 368 -13.33 9.04 -18.45
N CYS A 369 -13.91 7.89 -18.13
CA CYS A 369 -13.57 6.63 -18.80
C CYS A 369 -14.17 6.50 -20.22
N SER A 370 -15.05 7.42 -20.62
CA SER A 370 -15.55 7.56 -21.99
C SER A 370 -14.60 8.34 -22.90
N THR A 371 -13.46 8.83 -22.39
CA THR A 371 -12.39 9.40 -23.21
C THR A 371 -11.20 8.44 -23.28
N PRO A 372 -10.45 8.41 -24.40
CA PRO A 372 -9.18 7.69 -24.47
C PRO A 372 -8.22 8.12 -23.36
N ALA A 373 -7.37 7.20 -22.91
CA ALA A 373 -6.27 7.55 -22.01
C ALA A 373 -5.30 8.52 -22.73
N PRO A 374 -4.73 9.51 -22.01
CA PRO A 374 -3.84 10.52 -22.58
C PRO A 374 -2.50 9.96 -23.08
#